data_AF-S2EVV1-F1
#
_entry.id   AF-S2EVV1-F1
#
_cell.length_a   1.000
_cell.length_b   1.000
_cell.length_c   1.000
_cell.angle_alpha   90.00
_cell.angle_beta   90.00
_cell.angle_gamma   90.00
#
_symmetry.space_group_name_H-M   'P 1'
#
loop_
_entity.id
_entity.type
_entity.pdbx_description
1 polymer ?
#
loop_
_entity_poly.entity_id
_entity_poly.type
_entity_poly.pdbx_seq_one_letter_code
_entity_poly.pdbx_strand_id
1 'polypeptide(L)'
;LALPFVGYSYYKKTRFDFQISKILQAEEITPKDFFIKEMQEISSEGGFRQAAIQCTDYSAKNNTVEFSLSRGSFATIILREIMKPDDPILAGF
;
A
#
# COMPACT_ATOMS: atom_id res chain seq x y z
N LEU A 1 -7.71 9.71 -2.66
CA LEU A 1 -7.52 8.92 -3.90
C LEU A 1 -7.34 7.48 -3.49
N ALA A 2 -8.17 6.57 -3.99
CA ALA A 2 -8.03 5.15 -3.70
C ALA A 2 -7.37 4.43 -4.89
N LEU A 3 -6.37 3.60 -4.60
CA LEU A 3 -5.69 2.75 -5.57
C LEU A 3 -6.23 1.32 -5.49
N PRO A 4 -6.31 0.60 -6.60
CA PRO A 4 -6.66 -0.82 -6.57
C PRO A 4 -5.65 -1.61 -5.75
N PHE A 5 -6.16 -2.45 -4.86
CA PHE A 5 -5.43 -3.52 -4.22
C PHE A 5 -5.81 -4.81 -4.95
N VAL A 6 -4.87 -5.38 -5.71
CA VAL A 6 -5.17 -6.46 -6.65
C VAL A 6 -5.50 -7.75 -5.88
N GLY A 7 -6.56 -8.40 -6.31
CA GLY A 7 -6.96 -9.74 -5.88
C GLY A 7 -7.82 -10.39 -6.96
N TYR A 8 -8.47 -11.52 -6.66
CA TYR A 8 -9.15 -12.32 -7.68
C TYR A 8 -10.34 -11.64 -8.35
N SER A 9 -10.94 -10.64 -7.69
CA SER A 9 -12.03 -9.83 -8.24
C SER A 9 -11.54 -8.53 -8.91
N TYR A 10 -10.25 -8.38 -9.19
CA TYR A 10 -9.69 -7.16 -9.77
C TYR A 10 -10.36 -6.77 -11.11
N TYR A 11 -10.83 -5.52 -11.16
CA TYR A 11 -11.54 -4.96 -12.31
C TYR A 11 -10.62 -4.11 -13.20
N LYS A 12 -10.45 -4.53 -14.45
CA LYS A 12 -9.48 -3.91 -15.39
C LYS A 12 -9.88 -2.54 -15.96
N LYS A 13 -11.13 -2.06 -15.80
CA LYS A 13 -11.51 -0.76 -16.38
C LYS A 13 -11.23 0.42 -15.44
N THR A 14 -10.05 0.44 -14.81
CA THR A 14 -9.60 1.58 -13.99
C THR A 14 -8.54 2.37 -14.73
N ARG A 15 -8.39 3.65 -14.40
CA ARG A 15 -7.30 4.50 -14.93
C ARG A 15 -5.88 3.99 -14.57
N PHE A 16 -5.77 3.03 -13.66
CA PHE A 16 -4.52 2.43 -13.21
C PHE A 16 -4.17 1.13 -13.92
N ASP A 17 -5.10 0.59 -14.71
CA ASP A 17 -4.98 -0.75 -15.29
C ASP A 17 -3.76 -0.94 -16.18
N PHE A 18 -3.39 0.10 -16.93
CA PHE A 18 -2.20 0.06 -17.77
C PHE A 18 -0.93 -0.23 -16.96
N GLN A 19 -0.75 0.42 -15.80
CA GLN A 19 0.44 0.22 -14.96
C GLN A 19 0.34 -1.08 -14.15
N ILE A 20 -0.85 -1.39 -13.62
CA ILE A 20 -1.08 -2.64 -12.89
C ILE A 20 -0.83 -3.85 -13.79
N SER A 21 -1.32 -3.81 -15.04
CA SER A 21 -1.12 -4.90 -16.00
C SER A 21 0.35 -5.15 -16.32
N LYS A 22 1.18 -4.10 -16.40
CA LYS A 22 2.63 -4.24 -16.59
C LYS A 22 3.30 -4.93 -15.40
N ILE A 23 2.91 -4.57 -14.17
CA ILE A 23 3.43 -5.20 -12.96
C ILE A 23 3.02 -6.67 -12.92
N LEU A 24 1.74 -6.98 -13.12
CA LEU A 24 1.25 -8.36 -13.13
C LEU A 24 1.95 -9.20 -14.20
N GLN A 25 2.21 -8.64 -15.39
CA GLN A 25 2.97 -9.31 -16.43
C GLN A 25 4.43 -9.56 -16.03
N ALA A 26 5.09 -8.56 -15.41
CA ALA A 26 6.48 -8.69 -14.97
C ALA A 26 6.65 -9.73 -13.84
N GLU A 27 5.65 -9.83 -12.97
CA GLU A 27 5.58 -10.82 -11.88
C GLU A 27 5.02 -12.18 -12.34
N GLU A 28 4.67 -12.33 -13.62
CA GLU A 28 4.10 -13.55 -14.22
C GLU A 28 2.83 -14.08 -13.52
N ILE A 29 2.02 -13.17 -12.96
CA ILE A 29 0.77 -13.49 -12.26
C ILE A 29 -0.45 -12.89 -12.94
N THR A 30 -1.59 -13.49 -12.66
CA THR A 30 -2.92 -13.03 -13.06
C THR A 30 -3.79 -12.79 -11.82
N PRO A 31 -4.86 -11.98 -11.91
CA PRO A 31 -5.80 -11.84 -10.79
C PRO A 31 -6.31 -13.18 -10.26
N LYS A 32 -6.51 -14.18 -11.12
CA LYS A 32 -7.03 -15.49 -10.71
C LYS A 32 -6.11 -16.23 -9.74
N ASP A 33 -4.81 -15.94 -9.75
CA ASP A 33 -3.83 -16.59 -8.88
C ASP A 33 -3.99 -16.17 -7.41
N PHE A 34 -4.75 -15.10 -7.13
CA PHE A 34 -5.16 -14.70 -5.79
C PHE A 34 -6.34 -15.52 -5.23
N PHE A 35 -6.89 -16.46 -6.00
CA PHE A 35 -7.93 -17.40 -5.56
C PHE A 35 -7.37 -18.82 -5.45
N ILE A 36 -7.39 -19.36 -4.23
CA ILE A 36 -6.87 -20.69 -3.89
C ILE A 36 -8.06 -21.56 -3.53
N LYS A 37 -8.48 -22.42 -4.45
CA LYS A 37 -9.72 -23.22 -4.34
C LYS A 37 -9.69 -24.17 -3.14
N GLU A 38 -8.52 -24.72 -2.86
CA GLU A 38 -8.26 -25.70 -1.80
C GLU A 38 -8.20 -25.04 -0.41
N MET A 39 -7.90 -23.74 -0.34
CA MET A 39 -7.76 -22.95 0.90
C MET A 39 -8.35 -21.55 0.68
N GLN A 40 -9.68 -21.47 0.67
CA GLN A 40 -10.37 -20.22 0.34
C GLN A 40 -10.11 -19.12 1.37
N GLU A 41 -9.82 -19.47 2.62
CA GLU A 41 -9.52 -18.56 3.72
C GLU A 41 -8.25 -17.72 3.52
N ILE A 42 -7.32 -18.16 2.66
CA ILE A 42 -6.12 -17.40 2.29
C ILE A 42 -6.26 -16.73 0.92
N SER A 43 -7.40 -16.88 0.24
CA SER A 43 -7.66 -16.16 -1.00
C SER A 43 -7.85 -14.67 -0.74
N SER A 44 -7.41 -13.84 -1.68
CA SER A 44 -7.56 -12.38 -1.59
C SER A 44 -8.49 -11.87 -2.68
N GLU A 45 -9.65 -11.36 -2.27
CA GLU A 45 -10.62 -10.74 -3.20
C GLU A 45 -10.04 -9.48 -3.86
N GLY A 46 -9.13 -8.80 -3.15
CA GLY A 46 -8.64 -7.48 -3.52
C GLY A 46 -9.55 -6.39 -2.97
N GLY A 47 -9.47 -5.19 -3.56
CA GLY A 47 -10.28 -4.06 -3.17
C GLY A 47 -9.61 -2.74 -3.50
N PHE A 48 -9.73 -1.77 -2.60
CA PHE A 48 -9.13 -0.45 -2.76
C PHE A 48 -8.45 0.00 -1.47
N ARG A 49 -7.30 0.64 -1.60
CA ARG A 49 -6.56 1.24 -0.49
C ARG A 49 -6.36 2.74 -0.73
N GLN A 50 -6.52 3.56 0.30
CA GLN A 50 -6.23 4.99 0.17
C GLN A 50 -4.74 5.19 -0.10
N ALA A 51 -4.43 6.00 -1.12
CA ALA A 51 -3.06 6.32 -1.53
C ALA A 51 -2.37 7.29 -0.57
N ALA A 52 -3.17 8.16 0.05
CA ALA A 52 -2.69 9.17 0.98
C ALA A 52 -3.05 8.75 2.40
N ILE A 53 -2.15 9.04 3.33
CA ILE A 53 -2.37 8.88 4.76
C ILE A 53 -2.86 10.22 5.30
N GLN A 54 -3.93 10.18 6.09
CA GLN A 54 -4.36 11.34 6.85
C GLN A 54 -3.52 11.40 8.14
N CYS A 55 -2.75 12.47 8.27
CA CYS A 55 -1.93 12.80 9.43
C CYS A 55 -2.46 14.10 10.03
N THR A 56 -2.88 14.07 11.29
CA THR A 56 -3.41 15.24 12.01
C THR A 56 -2.65 15.47 13.31
N ASP A 57 -2.89 16.62 13.94
CA ASP A 57 -2.38 16.95 15.28
C ASP A 57 -0.85 16.81 15.38
N TYR A 58 -0.16 17.18 14.30
CA TYR A 58 1.27 16.95 14.20
C TYR A 58 2.07 18.04 14.91
N SER A 59 3.12 17.63 15.62
CA SER A 59 4.08 18.53 16.25
C SER A 59 5.49 17.95 16.11
N ALA A 60 6.49 18.82 16.02
CA ALA A 60 7.90 18.42 15.96
C ALA A 60 8.72 19.34 16.86
N LYS A 61 9.46 18.75 17.80
CA LYS A 61 10.36 19.47 18.69
C LYS A 61 11.60 18.64 18.95
N ASN A 62 12.76 19.16 18.55
CA ASN A 62 14.05 18.46 18.62
C ASN A 62 13.95 17.09 17.92
N ASN A 63 14.09 16.00 18.69
CA ASN A 63 14.05 14.63 18.19
C ASN A 63 12.70 13.93 18.47
N THR A 64 11.71 14.68 18.94
CA THR A 64 10.36 14.15 19.22
C THR A 64 9.40 14.65 18.15
N VAL A 65 8.68 13.71 17.56
CA VAL A 65 7.57 13.96 16.63
C VAL A 65 6.31 13.31 17.17
N GLU A 66 5.22 14.04 17.11
CA GLU A 66 3.89 13.59 17.54
C GLU A 66 2.94 13.76 16.37
N PHE A 67 2.02 12.82 16.17
CA PHE A 67 1.00 12.88 15.13
C PHE A 67 -0.07 11.81 15.36
N SER A 68 -1.26 12.06 14.84
CA SER A 68 -2.39 11.13 14.81
C SER A 68 -2.55 10.55 13.41
N LEU A 69 -2.71 9.21 13.31
CA LEU A 69 -2.93 8.53 12.03
C LEU A 69 -4.23 7.72 12.04
N SER A 70 -4.85 7.61 10.86
CA SER A 70 -5.98 6.69 10.66
C SER A 70 -5.56 5.24 10.91
N ARG A 71 -6.46 4.44 11.49
CA ARG A 71 -6.27 3.00 11.73
C ARG A 71 -5.80 2.29 10.45
N GLY A 72 -4.79 1.43 10.57
CA GLY A 72 -4.18 0.71 9.45
C GLY A 72 -3.07 1.48 8.72
N SER A 73 -2.73 2.68 9.20
CA SER A 73 -1.53 3.42 8.79
C SER A 73 -0.33 3.04 9.67
N PHE A 74 0.87 3.23 9.15
CA PHE A 74 2.11 2.95 9.87
C PHE A 74 2.86 4.26 10.16
N ALA A 75 3.28 4.45 11.40
CA ALA A 75 4.07 5.61 11.81
C ALA A 75 5.41 5.71 11.06
N THR A 76 5.98 4.56 10.68
CA THR A 76 7.21 4.48 9.88
C THR A 76 7.10 5.18 8.54
N ILE A 77 5.92 5.21 7.91
CA ILE A 77 5.73 5.96 6.65
C ILE A 77 5.92 7.46 6.88
N ILE A 78 5.43 8.00 7.99
CA ILE A 78 5.64 9.42 8.33
C ILE A 78 7.10 9.69 8.68
N LEU A 79 7.73 8.80 9.46
CA LEU A 79 9.14 8.94 9.82
C LEU A 79 10.05 8.93 8.59
N ARG A 80 9.79 8.05 7.60
CA ARG A 80 10.50 8.04 6.32
C ARG A 80 10.44 9.39 5.61
N GLU A 81 9.26 10.02 5.58
CA GLU A 81 9.07 11.32 4.91
C GLU A 81 9.69 12.50 5.67
N ILE A 82 9.84 12.39 6.99
CA ILE A 82 10.54 13.39 7.82
C ILE A 82 12.05 13.24 7.68
N MET A 83 12.57 12.01 7.82
CA MET A 83 14.00 11.73 7.83
C MET A 83 14.62 11.77 6.43
N LYS A 84 13.85 11.45 5.39
CA LYS A 84 14.28 11.39 3.98
C LYS A 84 15.63 10.70 3.78
N PRO A 85 15.82 9.45 4.26
CA PRO A 85 17.06 8.73 4.05
C PRO A 85 17.30 8.48 2.55
N ASP A 86 18.57 8.50 2.13
CA ASP A 86 18.95 8.20 0.75
C ASP A 86 18.55 6.77 0.34
N ASP A 87 18.72 5.82 1.26
CA ASP A 87 18.23 4.44 1.14
C ASP A 87 17.22 4.12 2.25
N PRO A 88 15.92 4.19 1.96
CA PRO A 88 14.87 3.88 2.92
C PRO A 88 14.91 2.44 3.45
N ILE A 89 15.27 1.46 2.60
CA ILE A 89 15.26 0.05 2.97
C ILE A 89 16.39 -0.22 3.96
N LEU A 90 17.58 0.30 3.68
CA LEU A 90 18.73 0.19 4.59
C LEU A 90 18.49 0.93 5.91
N ALA A 91 17.73 2.03 5.88
CA ALA A 91 17.32 2.78 7.08
C ALA A 91 16.18 2.11 7.88
N GLY A 92 15.63 0.98 7.42
CA GLY A 92 14.61 0.20 8.12
C GLY A 92 13.17 0.67 7.89
N PHE A 93 12.89 1.33 6.76
CA PHE A 93 11.55 1.73 6.33
C PHE A 93 10.92 0.79 5.30
#